data_AF-A0A536FZ88-F1
#
_entry.id   AF-A0A536FZ88-F1
#
_cell.length_a   1.000
_cell.length_b   1.000
_cell.length_c   1.000
_cell.angle_alpha   90.00
_cell.angle_beta   90.00
_cell.angle_gamma   90.00
#
_symmetry.space_group_name_H-M   'P 1'
#
loop_
_entity.id
_entity.type
_entity.pdbx_description
1 polymer ?
#
loop_
_entity_poly.entity_id
_entity_poly.type
_entity_poly.pdbx_seq_one_letter_code
_entity_poly.pdbx_strand_id
1 'polypeptide(L)'
;MKRHAWDEGVEALTAADRESALSADDLELLGVAAWWAAKPDEASDALERAFAGYEEAGRAEDAARVGITLTYHAYRRLAIPVGAGWQARAERLLEAIPDSPLH
;
A
#
# COMPACT_ATOMS: atom_id res chain seq x y z
N MET A 1 -7.37 17.45 -17.83
CA MET A 1 -6.08 16.91 -18.31
C MET A 1 -5.23 16.20 -17.25
N LYS A 2 -5.74 15.90 -16.04
CA LYS A 2 -4.98 15.17 -15.00
C LYS A 2 -4.92 13.64 -15.19
N ARG A 3 -5.75 13.06 -16.06
CA ARG A 3 -5.86 11.60 -16.23
C ARG A 3 -4.58 10.97 -16.82
N HIS A 4 -3.93 11.67 -17.75
CA HIS A 4 -2.70 11.19 -18.40
C HIS A 4 -1.47 11.14 -17.47
N ALA A 5 -1.36 12.06 -16.51
CA ALA A 5 -0.19 12.09 -15.61
C ALA A 5 -0.14 10.89 -14.64
N TRP A 6 -1.30 10.35 -14.24
CA TRP A 6 -1.36 9.16 -13.39
C TRP A 6 -0.99 7.91 -14.18
N ASP A 7 -1.49 7.77 -15.41
CA ASP A 7 -1.16 6.64 -16.28
C ASP A 7 0.34 6.61 -16.62
N GLU A 8 0.91 7.75 -17.01
CA GLU A 8 2.35 7.88 -17.30
C GLU A 8 3.23 7.58 -16.07
N GLY A 9 2.83 8.06 -14.89
CA GLY A 9 3.56 7.80 -13.64
C GLY A 9 3.50 6.33 -13.23
N VAL A 10 2.34 5.69 -13.37
CA VAL A 10 2.17 4.25 -13.11
C VAL A 10 3.00 3.43 -14.08
N GLU A 11 2.99 3.77 -15.37
CA GLU A 11 3.80 3.07 -16.38
C GLU A 11 5.30 3.19 -16.11
N ALA A 12 5.79 4.39 -15.80
CA ALA A 12 7.20 4.61 -15.48
C ALA A 12 7.66 3.83 -14.25
N LEU A 13 6.88 3.86 -13.16
CA LEU A 13 7.19 3.11 -11.93
C LEU A 13 7.08 1.59 -12.15
N THR A 14 6.09 1.12 -12.90
CA THR A 14 5.93 -0.30 -13.23
C THR A 14 7.10 -0.80 -14.10
N ALA A 15 7.58 0.02 -15.04
CA ALA A 15 8.75 -0.31 -15.84
C ALA A 15 10.02 -0.38 -14.96
N ALA A 16 10.23 0.61 -14.09
CA ALA A 16 11.34 0.62 -13.16
C ALA A 16 11.34 -0.61 -12.23
N ASP A 17 10.17 -1.01 -11.72
CA ASP A 17 10.03 -2.18 -10.86
C ASP A 17 10.38 -3.51 -11.55
N ARG A 18 10.14 -3.60 -12.86
CA ARG A 18 10.54 -4.77 -13.67
C ARG A 18 12.05 -4.83 -13.89
N GLU A 19 12.73 -3.68 -13.92
CA GLU A 19 14.17 -3.59 -14.10
C GLU A 19 14.92 -3.82 -12.80
N SER A 20 14.39 -3.28 -11.70
CA SER A 20 14.91 -3.45 -10.35
C SER A 20 13.78 -3.30 -9.34
N ALA A 21 13.72 -4.18 -8.35
CA ALA A 21 12.72 -4.10 -7.29
C ALA A 21 12.70 -2.70 -6.67
N LEU A 22 11.53 -2.06 -6.69
CA LEU A 22 11.33 -0.74 -6.10
C LEU A 22 11.45 -0.78 -4.56
N SER A 23 11.75 0.38 -3.98
CA SER A 23 11.68 0.58 -2.54
C SER A 23 10.24 0.47 -2.03
N ALA A 24 10.06 0.22 -0.74
CA ALA A 24 8.73 0.19 -0.12
C ALA A 24 7.97 1.52 -0.32
N ASP A 25 8.67 2.65 -0.22
CA ASP A 25 8.08 3.98 -0.43
C ASP A 25 7.64 4.21 -1.89
N ASP A 26 8.44 3.76 -2.87
CA ASP A 26 8.09 3.86 -4.29
C ASP A 26 6.94 2.90 -4.67
N LEU A 27 6.89 1.72 -4.04
CA LEU A 27 5.79 0.77 -4.18
C LEU A 27 4.49 1.32 -3.59
N GLU A 28 4.53 2.00 -2.44
CA GLU A 28 3.37 2.68 -1.87
C GLU A 28 2.84 3.74 -2.84
N LEU A 29 3.74 4.55 -3.42
CA LEU A 29 3.38 5.57 -4.41
C LEU A 29 2.75 4.96 -5.68
N LEU A 30 3.37 3.91 -6.23
CA LEU A 30 2.86 3.17 -7.38
C LEU A 30 1.46 2.63 -7.09
N GLY A 31 1.27 1.99 -5.93
CA GLY A 31 0.00 1.40 -5.54
C GLY A 31 -1.13 2.41 -5.44
N VAL A 32 -0.87 3.56 -4.81
CA VAL A 32 -1.84 4.66 -4.73
C VAL A 32 -2.16 5.23 -6.11
N ALA A 33 -1.15 5.44 -6.96
CA ALA A 33 -1.34 5.96 -8.31
C ALA A 33 -2.15 4.98 -9.19
N ALA A 34 -1.83 3.68 -9.13
CA ALA A 34 -2.52 2.63 -9.88
C ALA A 34 -4.01 2.52 -9.50
N TRP A 35 -4.35 2.74 -8.23
CA TRP A 35 -5.74 2.78 -7.79
C TRP A 35 -6.53 3.90 -8.49
N TRP A 36 -5.95 5.11 -8.54
CA TRP A 36 -6.58 6.25 -9.22
C TRP A 36 -6.58 6.12 -10.75
N ALA A 37 -5.66 5.35 -11.31
CA ALA A 37 -5.62 4.96 -12.72
C ALA A 37 -6.60 3.82 -13.09
N ALA A 38 -7.46 3.40 -12.15
CA ALA A 38 -8.40 2.28 -12.33
C ALA A 38 -7.71 0.94 -12.67
N LYS A 39 -6.52 0.70 -12.10
CA LYS A 39 -5.76 -0.55 -12.19
C LYS A 39 -5.68 -1.22 -10.79
N PRO A 40 -6.81 -1.75 -10.28
CA PRO A 40 -6.90 -2.16 -8.87
C PRO A 40 -6.04 -3.37 -8.51
N ASP A 41 -5.79 -4.28 -9.44
CA ASP A 41 -4.96 -5.46 -9.16
C ASP A 41 -3.47 -5.07 -9.07
N GLU A 42 -3.00 -4.17 -9.94
CA GLU A 42 -1.65 -3.56 -9.86
C GLU A 42 -1.50 -2.73 -8.57
N ALA A 43 -2.55 -2.01 -8.18
CA ALA A 43 -2.58 -1.27 -6.93
C ALA A 43 -2.43 -2.19 -5.71
N SER A 44 -3.18 -3.30 -5.68
CA SER A 44 -3.09 -4.28 -4.61
C SER A 44 -1.71 -4.92 -4.55
N ASP A 45 -1.15 -5.40 -5.67
CA ASP A 45 0.18 -6.03 -5.71
C ASP A 45 1.28 -5.09 -5.18
N ALA A 46 1.31 -3.84 -5.66
CA ALA A 46 2.30 -2.86 -5.24
C ALA A 46 2.18 -2.54 -3.74
N LEU A 47 0.96 -2.36 -3.21
CA LEU A 47 0.74 -2.08 -1.79
C LEU A 47 1.05 -3.28 -0.89
N GLU A 48 0.77 -4.51 -1.32
CA GLU A 48 1.14 -5.72 -0.56
C GLU A 48 2.66 -5.86 -0.43
N ARG A 49 3.39 -5.53 -1.50
CA ARG A 49 4.86 -5.52 -1.50
C ARG A 49 5.43 -4.37 -0.69
N ALA A 50 4.82 -3.18 -0.75
CA ALA A 50 5.19 -2.06 0.12
C ALA A 50 5.02 -2.42 1.60
N PHE A 51 3.90 -3.05 1.95
CA PHE A 51 3.63 -3.53 3.31
C PHE A 51 4.74 -4.47 3.80
N ALA A 52 5.07 -5.50 3.01
CA ALA A 52 6.14 -6.44 3.35
C ALA A 52 7.50 -5.74 3.50
N GLY A 53 7.84 -4.83 2.60
CA GLY A 53 9.09 -4.05 2.67
C GLY A 53 9.16 -3.16 3.92
N TYR A 54 8.05 -2.57 4.35
CA TYR A 54 8.00 -1.80 5.60
C TYR A 54 8.12 -2.69 6.84
N GLU A 55 7.50 -3.88 6.85
CA GLU A 55 7.66 -4.85 7.95
C GLU A 55 9.13 -5.31 8.06
N GLU A 56 9.76 -5.67 6.94
CA GLU A 56 11.17 -6.08 6.90
C GLU A 56 12.12 -4.96 7.37
N ALA A 57 11.79 -3.71 7.06
CA ALA A 57 12.54 -2.54 7.50
C ALA A 57 12.23 -2.10 8.96
N GLY A 58 11.32 -2.77 9.66
CA GLY A 58 10.89 -2.41 11.02
C GLY A 58 10.09 -1.10 11.10
N ARG A 59 9.56 -0.62 9.96
CA ARG A 59 8.75 0.61 9.85
C ARG A 59 7.28 0.29 10.10
N ALA A 60 6.95 -0.09 11.33
CA ALA A 60 5.62 -0.59 11.71
C ALA A 60 4.48 0.42 11.45
N GLU A 61 4.71 1.72 11.66
CA GLU A 61 3.72 2.77 11.37
C GLU A 61 3.39 2.86 9.87
N ASP A 62 4.41 2.77 9.02
CA ASP A 62 4.24 2.82 7.56
C ASP A 62 3.55 1.56 7.06
N ALA A 63 3.94 0.39 7.57
CA ALA A 63 3.26 -0.88 7.28
C ALA A 63 1.77 -0.82 7.69
N ALA A 64 1.46 -0.31 8.89
CA ALA A 64 0.08 -0.16 9.34
C ALA A 64 -0.73 0.78 8.44
N ARG A 65 -0.16 1.92 8.02
CA ARG A 65 -0.80 2.86 7.07
C ARG A 65 -1.13 2.19 5.74
N VAL A 66 -0.18 1.44 5.17
CA VAL A 66 -0.43 0.68 3.94
C VAL A 66 -1.50 -0.40 4.14
N GLY A 67 -1.47 -1.10 5.28
CA GLY A 67 -2.51 -2.07 5.65
C GLY A 67 -3.91 -1.45 5.68
N ILE A 68 -4.06 -0.24 6.24
CA ILE A 68 -5.34 0.50 6.23
C ILE A 68 -5.76 0.87 4.79
N THR A 69 -4.80 1.23 3.94
CA THR A 69 -5.08 1.53 2.52
C THR A 69 -5.60 0.28 1.78
N LEU A 70 -4.99 -0.89 2.02
CA LEU A 70 -5.45 -2.17 1.49
C LEU A 70 -6.85 -2.55 1.99
N THR A 71 -7.15 -2.31 3.27
CA THR A 71 -8.50 -2.45 3.83
C THR A 71 -9.52 -1.62 3.05
N TYR A 72 -9.20 -0.33 2.84
CA TYR A 72 -10.07 0.59 2.10
C TYR A 72 -10.32 0.10 0.67
N HIS A 73 -9.28 -0.29 -0.07
CA HIS A 73 -9.42 -0.80 -1.44
C HIS A 73 -10.27 -2.07 -1.50
N ALA A 74 -10.05 -3.01 -0.57
CA ALA A 74 -10.83 -4.24 -0.50
C ALA A 74 -12.32 -3.98 -0.24
N TYR A 75 -12.65 -3.09 0.70
CA TYR A 75 -14.04 -2.72 0.99
C TYR A 75 -14.70 -1.99 -0.18
N ARG A 76 -13.97 -1.10 -0.88
CA ARG A 76 -14.46 -0.44 -2.10
C ARG A 76 -14.79 -1.44 -3.23
N ARG A 77 -14.18 -2.62 -3.21
CA ARG A 77 -14.44 -3.73 -4.13
C ARG A 77 -15.39 -4.80 -3.56
N LEU A 78 -16.00 -4.56 -2.40
CA LEU A 78 -16.88 -5.50 -1.69
C LEU A 78 -16.19 -6.81 -1.26
N ALA A 79 -14.86 -6.85 -1.21
CA ALA A 79 -14.07 -7.98 -0.74
C ALA A 79 -13.92 -7.92 0.80
N ILE A 80 -15.03 -8.03 1.52
CA ILE A 80 -15.09 -7.82 2.98
C ILE A 80 -14.12 -8.70 3.77
N PRO A 81 -13.99 -10.02 3.50
CA PRO A 81 -13.05 -10.87 4.23
C PRO A 81 -11.58 -10.44 4.03
N VAL A 82 -11.23 -9.97 2.84
CA VAL A 82 -9.88 -9.48 2.52
C VAL A 82 -9.61 -8.19 3.30
N GLY A 83 -10.55 -7.25 3.28
CA GLY A 83 -10.39 -5.99 4.02
C GLY A 83 -10.30 -6.21 5.53
N ALA A 84 -11.09 -7.11 6.10
CA ALA A 84 -11.00 -7.46 7.52
C ALA A 84 -9.63 -8.08 7.87
N GLY A 85 -9.06 -8.89 6.97
CA GLY A 85 -7.73 -9.48 7.15
C GLY A 85 -6.60 -8.45 7.16
N TRP A 86 -6.70 -7.39 6.35
CA TRP A 86 -5.75 -6.28 6.35
C TRP A 86 -5.93 -5.36 7.56
N GLN A 87 -7.18 -5.08 7.94
CA GLN A 87 -7.50 -4.29 9.11
C GLN A 87 -6.88 -4.89 10.38
N ALA A 88 -7.09 -6.20 10.59
CA ALA A 88 -6.53 -6.89 11.74
C ALA A 88 -4.98 -6.92 11.74
N ARG A 89 -4.34 -6.89 10.57
CA ARG A 89 -2.87 -6.79 10.47
C ARG A 89 -2.38 -5.41 10.89
N ALA A 90 -3.02 -4.35 10.38
CA ALA A 90 -2.68 -2.97 10.74
C ALA A 90 -2.88 -2.70 12.24
N GLU A 91 -3.98 -3.18 12.83
CA GLU A 91 -4.26 -3.06 14.26
C GLU A 91 -3.14 -3.69 15.12
N ARG A 92 -2.72 -4.92 14.79
CA ARG A 92 -1.63 -5.60 15.50
C ARG A 92 -0.29 -4.86 15.40
N LEU A 93 0.00 -4.25 14.26
CA LEU A 93 1.21 -3.44 14.09
C LEU A 93 1.18 -2.21 14.99
N LEU A 94 0.02 -1.53 15.09
CA LEU A 94 -0.14 -0.36 15.94
C LEU A 94 -0.11 -0.70 17.43
N GLU A 95 -0.72 -1.81 17.85
CA GLU A 95 -0.65 -2.31 19.23
C GLU A 95 0.79 -2.64 19.68
N ALA A 96 1.66 -3.01 18.73
CA ALA A 96 3.05 -3.33 18.99
C ALA A 96 3.95 -2.08 19.11
N ILE A 97 3.45 -0.89 18.75
CA ILE A 97 4.17 0.37 18.93
C ILE A 97 3.94 0.79 20.38
N PRO A 98 4.99 0.88 21.22
CA PRO A 98 4.84 1.39 22.57
C PRO A 98 4.25 2.79 22.48
N ASP A 99 3.15 3.04 23.21
CA ASP A 99 2.52 4.36 23.27
C ASP A 99 3.61 5.42 23.47
N SER A 100 3.83 6.25 22.44
CA SER A 100 4.55 7.51 22.60
C SER A 100 3.84 8.27 23.73
N PRO A 101 4.55 8.95 24.65
CA PRO A 101 4.01 9.41 25.95
C PRO A 101 2.97 10.54 25.88
N LEU A 102 2.24 10.68 24.77
CA LEU A 102 1.10 11.56 24.59
C LEU A 102 -0.19 10.73 24.65
N HIS A 103 -0.49 10.21 25.84
CA HIS A 103 -1.87 10.01 26.31
C HIS A 103 -2.46 11.35 26.75
#